data_AF-A0A516GAZ6-F1
#
_entry.id   AF-A0A516GAZ6-F1
#
_cell.length_a   1.000
_cell.length_b   1.000
_cell.length_c   1.000
_cell.angle_alpha   90.00
_cell.angle_beta   90.00
_cell.angle_gamma   90.00
#
_symmetry.space_group_name_H-M   'P 1'
#
loop_
_entity.id
_entity.type
_entity.pdbx_description
1 polymer ?
#
loop_
_entity_poly.entity_id
_entity_poly.type
_entity_poly.pdbx_seq_one_letter_code
_entity_poly.pdbx_strand_id
1 'polypeptide(L)'
;MAKPRKKRKQARRPAAPQGSAAVTEPDITHAEITDPEPVADPNTAPEPEITDPEPVADPEPTDPEPVAEPQAVPVPGMPTSVRHAWRRLARLAKPRASIGNVLAALMTLAVGFALVAQVQAANDVPFEELRESDLIALLDDVSERADTLEGEIRLLEADKRALADGSGAEAAAAAESRLTSHQILAGSVPVEGQGITMTVSAPEGGFTATMMIDLMQELRNAGAEAIQIGPVRVVADTWIGIDNGRLSVSGQIVDEPFRIIAIGDSHTLAGAMAIPGGFADSVRGIAGNVQIVEGEQLIIDALHQPRESQYARPVPSE
;
A
#
# COMPACT_ATOMS: atom_id res chain seq x y z
N MET A 1 41.44 -42.79 -57.31
CA MET A 1 40.62 -41.92 -58.20
C MET A 1 40.17 -40.69 -57.42
N ALA A 2 40.37 -39.52 -58.00
CA ALA A 2 40.32 -38.20 -57.37
C ALA A 2 38.91 -37.59 -57.30
N LYS A 3 38.69 -36.71 -56.30
CA LYS A 3 37.72 -35.59 -56.37
C LYS A 3 38.36 -34.30 -55.81
N PRO A 4 38.04 -33.12 -56.37
CA PRO A 4 38.89 -31.93 -56.24
C PRO A 4 38.42 -30.90 -55.19
N ARG A 5 39.37 -30.10 -54.70
CA ARG A 5 39.21 -28.99 -53.74
C ARG A 5 38.82 -27.67 -54.45
N LYS A 6 37.86 -26.94 -53.87
CA LYS A 6 37.39 -25.60 -54.30
C LYS A 6 38.40 -24.49 -53.98
N LYS A 7 38.56 -23.54 -54.90
CA LYS A 7 39.44 -22.35 -54.84
C LYS A 7 38.81 -21.19 -54.05
N ARG A 8 39.67 -20.46 -53.34
CA ARG A 8 39.44 -19.15 -52.66
C ARG A 8 39.12 -18.03 -53.66
N LYS A 9 38.22 -17.11 -53.29
CA LYS A 9 38.02 -15.79 -53.93
C LYS A 9 38.62 -14.69 -53.03
N GLN A 10 39.52 -13.89 -53.58
CA GLN A 10 39.98 -12.61 -53.02
C GLN A 10 39.11 -11.46 -53.56
N ALA A 11 38.78 -10.52 -52.69
CA ALA A 11 37.97 -9.33 -52.99
C ALA A 11 38.83 -8.21 -53.61
N ARG A 12 38.31 -7.56 -54.66
CA ARG A 12 38.83 -6.32 -55.26
C ARG A 12 38.00 -5.14 -54.76
N ARG A 13 38.67 -4.07 -54.31
CA ARG A 13 38.11 -2.74 -54.02
C ARG A 13 37.70 -2.02 -55.32
N PRO A 14 36.72 -1.11 -55.27
CA PRO A 14 36.76 0.10 -56.09
C PRO A 14 36.68 1.39 -55.27
N ALA A 15 37.01 2.48 -55.95
CA ALA A 15 37.41 3.80 -55.48
C ALA A 15 36.26 4.77 -55.14
N ALA A 16 36.63 5.87 -54.48
CA ALA A 16 35.80 6.99 -54.06
C ALA A 16 35.32 7.90 -55.21
N PRO A 17 34.28 8.71 -54.97
CA PRO A 17 34.11 10.01 -55.62
C PRO A 17 34.25 11.19 -54.64
N GLN A 18 34.80 12.29 -55.17
CA GLN A 18 34.94 13.61 -54.53
C GLN A 18 33.72 14.51 -54.84
N GLY A 19 33.47 15.50 -53.98
CA GLY A 19 32.53 16.62 -54.18
C GLY A 19 31.95 17.09 -52.84
N SER A 20 32.58 18.03 -52.13
CA SER A 20 32.45 19.49 -52.25
C SER A 20 31.03 20.02 -51.94
N ALA A 21 30.81 20.37 -50.67
CA ALA A 21 29.85 21.39 -50.26
C ALA A 21 30.42 22.12 -49.04
N ALA A 22 30.65 23.41 -49.20
CA ALA A 22 31.13 24.33 -48.20
C ALA A 22 30.09 24.50 -47.08
N VAL A 23 30.54 24.42 -45.83
CA VAL A 23 29.78 24.89 -44.67
C VAL A 23 30.61 25.98 -44.01
N THR A 24 30.02 27.16 -44.00
CA THR A 24 30.48 28.40 -43.39
C THR A 24 30.69 28.22 -41.89
N GLU A 25 31.92 28.48 -41.42
CA GLU A 25 32.24 28.65 -40.00
C GLU A 25 31.64 30.00 -39.51
N PRO A 26 30.99 30.06 -38.33
CA PRO A 26 30.72 31.34 -37.71
C PRO A 26 31.98 31.83 -36.98
N ASP A 27 32.43 33.01 -37.40
CA ASP A 27 33.42 33.87 -36.77
C ASP A 27 32.98 34.25 -35.35
N ILE A 28 33.73 33.83 -34.33
CA ILE A 28 33.53 34.24 -32.94
C ILE A 28 34.67 35.19 -32.58
N THR A 29 34.48 36.47 -32.88
CA THR A 29 35.37 37.54 -32.48
C THR A 29 35.28 37.82 -30.98
N HIS A 30 36.45 37.82 -30.32
CA HIS A 30 36.78 38.50 -29.05
C HIS A 30 35.90 38.19 -27.82
N ALA A 31 36.32 37.17 -27.05
CA ALA A 31 36.06 37.14 -25.62
C ALA A 31 37.11 38.01 -24.90
N GLU A 32 36.69 39.17 -24.42
CA GLU A 32 37.43 39.94 -23.42
C GLU A 32 37.36 39.16 -22.10
N ILE A 33 38.50 38.61 -21.67
CA ILE A 33 38.65 37.95 -20.39
C ILE A 33 38.72 39.07 -19.34
N THR A 34 37.61 39.33 -18.67
CA THR A 34 37.59 40.13 -17.44
C THR A 34 37.91 39.20 -16.28
N ASP A 35 38.98 39.49 -15.54
CA ASP A 35 39.36 38.77 -14.33
C ASP A 35 38.18 38.71 -13.34
N PRO A 36 37.81 37.54 -12.79
CA PRO A 36 36.83 37.48 -11.72
C PRO A 36 37.44 38.05 -10.43
N GLU A 37 36.73 39.00 -9.81
CA GLU A 37 36.99 39.44 -8.44
C GLU A 37 37.02 38.24 -7.48
N PRO A 38 37.86 38.27 -6.42
CA PRO A 38 37.96 37.17 -5.49
C PRO A 38 36.65 37.04 -4.70
N VAL A 39 35.88 35.99 -5.01
CA VAL A 39 34.73 35.60 -4.20
C VAL A 39 35.25 35.08 -2.86
N ALA A 40 34.81 35.72 -1.78
CA ALA A 40 35.15 35.34 -0.42
C ALA A 40 34.80 33.88 -0.14
N ASP A 41 35.73 33.21 0.53
CA ASP A 41 35.67 31.83 0.99
C ASP A 41 34.41 31.59 1.85
N PRO A 42 33.46 30.70 1.47
CA PRO A 42 32.26 30.45 2.27
C PRO A 42 32.55 29.62 3.53
N ASN A 43 33.81 29.30 3.82
CA ASN A 43 34.20 28.45 4.95
C ASN A 43 34.87 29.21 6.12
N THR A 44 34.60 30.51 6.28
CA THR A 44 34.98 31.26 7.49
C THR A 44 33.74 31.69 8.27
N ALA A 45 33.12 30.74 8.96
CA ALA A 45 32.31 30.99 10.13
C ALA A 45 33.11 30.53 11.37
N PRO A 46 33.18 31.32 12.46
CA PRO A 46 33.94 30.93 13.64
C PRO A 46 33.37 29.65 14.26
N GLU A 47 34.25 28.71 14.59
CA GLU A 47 33.93 27.53 15.41
C GLU A 47 33.25 27.99 16.72
N PRO A 48 32.15 27.36 17.16
CA PRO A 48 31.68 27.56 18.52
C PRO A 48 32.70 26.92 19.47
N GLU A 49 33.29 27.75 20.32
CA GLU A 49 34.11 27.34 21.46
C GLU A 49 33.25 26.46 22.38
N ILE A 50 33.47 25.15 22.34
CA ILE A 50 32.87 24.21 23.27
C ILE A 50 33.61 24.39 24.59
N THR A 51 33.03 25.17 25.51
CA THR A 51 33.47 25.17 26.91
C THR A 51 33.11 23.83 27.53
N ASP A 52 34.11 23.13 28.06
CA ASP A 52 33.91 21.93 28.89
C ASP A 52 32.91 22.25 30.03
N PRO A 53 31.89 21.41 30.27
CA PRO A 53 31.01 21.61 31.41
C PRO A 53 31.79 21.41 32.71
N GLU A 54 31.75 22.39 33.61
CA GLU A 54 32.25 22.24 34.98
C GLU A 54 31.59 21.03 35.67
N PRO A 55 32.31 20.32 36.57
CA PRO A 55 31.74 19.21 37.31
C PRO A 55 30.66 19.75 38.27
N VAL A 56 29.41 19.41 38.01
CA VAL A 56 28.32 19.64 38.96
C VAL A 56 28.56 18.71 40.16
N ALA A 57 28.82 19.30 41.33
CA ALA A 57 28.94 18.56 42.58
C ALA A 57 27.58 17.95 42.97
N ASP A 58 27.61 16.69 43.43
CA ASP A 58 26.43 16.00 43.98
C ASP A 58 25.80 16.82 45.13
N PRO A 59 24.47 17.00 45.16
CA PRO A 59 23.83 17.65 46.29
C PRO A 59 23.85 16.73 47.53
N GLU A 60 24.40 17.27 48.63
CA GLU A 60 24.35 16.70 49.98
C GLU A 60 22.89 16.46 50.44
N PRO A 61 22.59 15.37 51.17
CA PRO A 61 21.23 15.11 51.64
C PRO A 61 20.89 16.10 52.77
N THR A 62 19.98 17.03 52.49
CA THR A 62 19.38 17.90 53.51
C THR A 62 18.09 17.25 54.01
N ASP A 63 17.99 17.02 55.32
CA ASP A 63 16.80 16.48 55.99
C ASP A 63 15.54 17.33 55.67
N PRO A 64 14.38 16.72 55.39
CA PRO A 64 13.17 17.48 55.11
C PRO A 64 12.56 18.07 56.39
N GLU A 65 12.41 19.40 56.43
CA GLU A 65 11.52 20.10 57.37
C GLU A 65 10.06 19.65 57.18
N PRO A 66 9.24 19.62 58.25
CA PRO A 66 7.87 19.16 58.18
C PRO A 66 6.98 20.19 57.47
N VAL A 67 6.60 19.88 56.22
CA VAL A 67 5.58 20.62 55.47
C VAL A 67 4.21 20.34 56.10
N ALA A 68 3.53 21.40 56.54
CA ALA A 68 2.18 21.34 57.07
C ALA A 68 1.18 20.73 56.06
N GLU A 69 0.34 19.80 56.52
CA GLU A 69 -0.72 19.18 55.72
C GLU A 69 -1.66 20.23 55.10
N PRO A 70 -2.04 20.09 53.81
CA PRO A 70 -3.10 20.91 53.23
C PRO A 70 -4.44 20.55 53.87
N GLN A 71 -5.07 21.50 54.55
CA GLN A 71 -6.43 21.33 55.04
C GLN A 71 -7.41 21.20 53.86
N ALA A 72 -8.18 20.12 53.85
CA ALA A 72 -9.23 19.88 52.86
C ALA A 72 -10.35 20.92 52.97
N VAL A 73 -10.52 21.72 51.92
CA VAL A 73 -11.68 22.59 51.74
C VAL A 73 -12.89 21.71 51.35
N PRO A 74 -14.06 21.80 52.02
CA PRO A 74 -15.22 21.02 51.61
C PRO A 74 -15.80 21.59 50.32
N VAL A 75 -15.61 20.89 49.20
CA VAL A 75 -16.29 21.20 47.93
C VAL A 75 -17.75 20.71 48.03
N PRO A 76 -18.77 21.57 47.84
CA PRO A 76 -20.17 21.15 47.88
C PRO A 76 -20.47 20.14 46.75
N GLY A 77 -21.16 19.06 47.11
CA GLY A 77 -21.25 17.83 46.35
C GLY A 77 -21.72 17.94 44.89
N MET A 78 -20.94 17.34 43.99
CA MET A 78 -21.43 16.90 42.69
C MET A 78 -22.37 15.69 42.87
N PRO A 79 -23.59 15.70 42.30
CA PRO A 79 -24.49 14.57 42.40
C PRO A 79 -24.04 13.42 41.49
N THR A 80 -23.44 12.39 42.08
CA THR A 80 -23.21 11.08 41.46
C THR A 80 -24.51 10.30 41.34
N SER A 81 -25.26 10.48 40.26
CA SER A 81 -26.43 9.63 39.97
C SER A 81 -27.00 9.87 38.56
N VAL A 82 -26.70 8.94 37.64
CA VAL A 82 -27.36 8.81 36.33
C VAL A 82 -28.88 8.67 36.50
N ARG A 83 -29.35 8.11 37.63
CA ARG A 83 -30.77 7.98 37.98
C ARG A 83 -31.47 9.33 38.20
N HIS A 84 -30.74 10.40 38.59
CA HIS A 84 -31.33 11.73 38.73
C HIS A 84 -31.47 12.48 37.41
N ALA A 85 -30.63 12.20 36.41
CA ALA A 85 -30.77 12.74 35.06
C ALA A 85 -32.04 12.20 34.38
N TRP A 86 -32.26 10.88 34.43
CA TRP A 86 -33.48 10.23 33.91
C TRP A 86 -34.75 10.70 34.63
N ARG A 87 -34.68 10.95 35.95
CA ARG A 87 -35.82 11.52 36.72
C ARG A 87 -36.11 13.00 36.41
N ARG A 88 -35.18 13.76 35.80
CA ARG A 88 -35.46 15.12 35.30
C ARG A 88 -36.07 15.07 33.91
N LEU A 89 -35.55 14.18 33.04
CA LEU A 89 -36.12 13.93 31.71
C LEU A 89 -37.57 13.41 31.80
N ALA A 90 -37.83 12.47 32.70
CA ALA A 90 -39.18 11.94 32.95
C ALA A 90 -40.16 12.99 33.53
N ARG A 91 -39.65 14.05 34.19
CA ARG A 91 -40.48 15.17 34.67
C ARG A 91 -40.79 16.19 33.57
N LEU A 92 -39.97 16.28 32.53
CA LEU A 92 -40.26 17.01 31.29
C LEU A 92 -41.26 16.27 30.40
N ALA A 93 -41.32 14.94 30.49
CA ALA A 93 -42.32 14.11 29.83
C ALA A 93 -43.72 14.15 30.47
N LYS A 94 -43.93 14.97 31.53
CA LYS A 94 -45.28 15.19 32.07
C LYS A 94 -46.09 16.01 31.06
N PRO A 95 -47.18 15.47 30.49
CA PRO A 95 -47.96 16.18 29.49
C PRO A 95 -48.56 17.42 30.13
N ARG A 96 -48.08 18.59 29.72
CA ARG A 96 -48.76 19.85 29.96
C ARG A 96 -49.61 20.13 28.73
N ALA A 97 -50.92 20.26 28.90
CA ALA A 97 -51.83 20.62 27.82
C ALA A 97 -51.66 22.11 27.46
N SER A 98 -50.51 22.48 26.87
CA SER A 98 -50.33 23.77 26.22
C SER A 98 -50.83 23.67 24.77
N ILE A 99 -51.28 24.78 24.20
CA ILE A 99 -51.76 24.85 22.80
C ILE A 99 -50.68 24.31 21.84
N GLY A 100 -49.40 24.59 22.10
CA GLY A 100 -48.28 24.06 21.33
C GLY A 100 -48.14 22.54 21.42
N ASN A 101 -48.35 21.94 22.59
CA ASN A 101 -48.30 20.49 22.77
C ASN A 101 -49.50 19.78 22.11
N VAL A 102 -50.67 20.43 22.09
CA VAL A 102 -51.85 19.92 21.36
C VAL A 102 -51.62 19.96 19.86
N LEU A 103 -51.06 21.06 19.33
CA LEU A 103 -50.72 21.17 17.92
C LEU A 103 -49.64 20.16 17.51
N ALA A 104 -48.59 20.01 18.33
CA ALA A 104 -47.56 19.01 18.10
C ALA A 104 -48.13 17.58 18.12
N ALA A 105 -48.98 17.24 19.09
CA ALA A 105 -49.64 15.94 19.14
C ALA A 105 -50.50 15.67 17.91
N LEU A 106 -51.24 16.68 17.43
CA LEU A 106 -52.08 16.58 16.24
C LEU A 106 -51.24 16.39 14.97
N MET A 107 -50.14 17.14 14.83
CA MET A 107 -49.19 16.98 13.72
C MET A 107 -48.54 15.60 13.73
N THR A 108 -48.06 15.14 14.90
CA THR A 108 -47.47 13.80 15.02
C THR A 108 -48.50 12.70 14.71
N LEU A 109 -49.75 12.87 15.12
CA LEU A 109 -50.82 11.92 14.80
C LEU A 109 -51.16 11.93 13.31
N ALA A 110 -51.22 13.10 12.66
CA ALA A 110 -51.44 13.21 11.23
C ALA A 110 -50.29 12.58 10.42
N VAL A 111 -49.04 12.84 10.80
CA VAL A 111 -47.86 12.23 10.18
C VAL A 111 -47.83 10.72 10.41
N GLY A 112 -48.12 10.26 11.63
CA GLY A 112 -48.20 8.83 11.96
C GLY A 112 -49.30 8.13 11.16
N PHE A 113 -50.48 8.75 11.05
CA PHE A 113 -51.57 8.25 10.23
C PHE A 113 -51.21 8.21 8.74
N ALA A 114 -50.58 9.26 8.21
CA ALA A 114 -50.14 9.31 6.82
C ALA A 114 -49.08 8.23 6.53
N LEU A 115 -48.14 7.98 7.47
CA LEU A 115 -47.14 6.94 7.33
C LEU A 115 -47.77 5.54 7.36
N VAL A 116 -48.74 5.30 8.25
CA VAL A 116 -49.50 4.04 8.27
C VAL A 116 -50.31 3.87 6.98
N ALA A 117 -50.98 4.92 6.51
CA ALA A 117 -51.73 4.89 5.27
C ALA A 117 -50.82 4.67 4.05
N GLN A 118 -49.64 5.28 4.03
CA GLN A 118 -48.65 5.11 2.97
C GLN A 118 -48.06 3.70 2.97
N VAL A 119 -47.75 3.14 4.15
CA VAL A 119 -47.29 1.75 4.30
C VAL A 119 -48.42 0.79 3.93
N GLN A 120 -49.65 1.06 4.34
CA GLN A 120 -50.80 0.24 3.99
C GLN A 120 -51.04 0.28 2.47
N ALA A 121 -50.97 1.45 1.83
CA ALA A 121 -51.11 1.59 0.37
C ALA A 121 -49.92 0.99 -0.41
N ALA A 122 -48.70 0.99 0.17
CA ALA A 122 -47.55 0.30 -0.40
C ALA A 122 -47.61 -1.22 -0.23
N ASN A 123 -48.30 -1.70 0.81
CA ASN A 123 -48.53 -3.12 1.08
C ASN A 123 -49.86 -3.65 0.51
N ASP A 124 -50.75 -2.76 0.04
CA ASP A 124 -51.94 -3.10 -0.74
C ASP A 124 -51.49 -3.45 -2.16
N VAL A 125 -50.71 -4.53 -2.26
CA VAL A 125 -50.58 -5.28 -3.50
C VAL A 125 -51.95 -5.91 -3.70
N PRO A 126 -52.72 -5.55 -4.75
CA PRO A 126 -54.01 -6.16 -4.98
C PRO A 126 -53.80 -7.64 -5.31
N PHE A 127 -53.90 -8.50 -4.28
CA PHE A 127 -53.76 -9.95 -4.40
C PHE A 127 -54.92 -10.61 -5.17
N GLU A 128 -55.91 -9.82 -5.61
CA GLU A 128 -57.07 -10.29 -6.36
C GLU A 128 -56.84 -10.40 -7.88
N GLU A 129 -55.64 -10.05 -8.38
CA GLU A 129 -55.31 -10.16 -9.81
C GLU A 129 -53.90 -10.73 -10.11
N LEU A 130 -53.33 -11.56 -9.23
CA LEU A 130 -52.22 -12.44 -9.62
C LEU A 130 -52.77 -13.45 -10.64
N ARG A 131 -52.42 -13.25 -11.92
CA ARG A 131 -52.71 -14.23 -12.97
C ARG A 131 -52.04 -15.54 -12.59
N GLU A 132 -52.71 -16.66 -12.84
CA GLU A 132 -52.17 -18.02 -12.63
C GLU A 132 -50.74 -18.18 -13.19
N SER A 133 -50.40 -17.42 -14.24
CA SER A 133 -49.06 -17.33 -14.84
C SER A 133 -47.96 -16.80 -13.90
N ASP A 134 -48.25 -15.84 -13.04
CA ASP A 134 -47.24 -15.20 -12.19
C ASP A 134 -46.92 -16.07 -10.96
N LEU A 135 -47.91 -16.84 -10.51
CA LEU A 135 -47.74 -17.86 -9.47
C LEU A 135 -46.89 -19.04 -9.98
N ILE A 136 -47.06 -19.42 -11.26
CA ILE A 136 -46.24 -20.45 -11.93
C ILE A 136 -44.80 -19.93 -12.11
N ALA A 137 -44.60 -18.69 -12.57
CA ALA A 137 -43.27 -18.12 -12.73
C ALA A 137 -42.51 -18.01 -11.40
N LEU A 138 -43.19 -17.64 -10.31
CA LEU A 138 -42.59 -17.62 -8.98
C LEU A 138 -42.25 -19.03 -8.48
N LEU A 139 -43.09 -20.03 -8.78
CA LEU A 139 -42.82 -21.43 -8.43
C LEU A 139 -41.60 -21.97 -9.19
N ASP A 140 -41.46 -21.63 -10.47
CA ASP A 140 -40.30 -22.03 -11.28
C ASP A 140 -39.00 -21.40 -10.76
N ASP A 141 -39.00 -20.10 -10.45
CA ASP A 141 -37.83 -19.39 -9.89
C ASP A 141 -37.43 -19.92 -8.49
N VAL A 142 -38.41 -20.24 -7.65
CA VAL A 142 -38.14 -20.88 -6.35
C VAL A 142 -37.59 -22.30 -6.54
N SER A 143 -38.11 -23.04 -7.52
CA SER A 143 -37.63 -24.40 -7.83
C SER A 143 -36.20 -24.37 -8.38
N GLU A 144 -35.89 -23.45 -9.28
CA GLU A 144 -34.54 -23.29 -9.85
C GLU A 144 -33.51 -22.89 -8.77
N ARG A 145 -33.91 -22.00 -7.85
CA ARG A 145 -33.06 -21.65 -6.69
C ARG A 145 -32.90 -22.82 -5.73
N ALA A 146 -33.95 -23.59 -5.49
CA ALA A 146 -33.87 -24.78 -4.66
C ALA A 146 -32.92 -25.82 -5.28
N ASP A 147 -33.02 -26.07 -6.59
CA ASP A 147 -32.13 -26.98 -7.32
C ASP A 147 -30.68 -26.51 -7.30
N THR A 148 -30.45 -25.20 -7.46
CA THR A 148 -29.12 -24.59 -7.37
C THR A 148 -28.52 -24.79 -5.97
N LEU A 149 -29.28 -24.43 -4.94
CA LEU A 149 -28.85 -24.58 -3.54
C LEU A 149 -28.61 -26.05 -3.17
N GLU A 150 -29.43 -26.97 -3.66
CA GLU A 150 -29.24 -28.40 -3.43
C GLU A 150 -28.00 -28.93 -4.19
N GLY A 151 -27.67 -28.34 -5.34
CA GLY A 151 -26.41 -28.51 -6.03
C GLY A 151 -25.20 -28.07 -5.18
N GLU A 152 -25.27 -26.87 -4.61
CA GLU A 152 -24.23 -26.33 -3.72
C GLU A 152 -24.07 -27.16 -2.46
N ILE A 153 -25.17 -27.59 -1.83
CA ILE A 153 -25.13 -28.47 -0.65
C ILE A 153 -24.42 -29.79 -1.00
N ARG A 154 -24.76 -30.42 -2.14
CA ARG A 154 -24.09 -31.66 -2.58
C ARG A 154 -22.59 -31.46 -2.78
N LEU A 155 -22.19 -30.32 -3.34
CA LEU A 155 -20.79 -29.98 -3.57
C LEU A 155 -20.05 -29.74 -2.25
N LEU A 156 -20.64 -28.97 -1.34
CA LEU A 156 -20.11 -28.72 0.00
C LEU A 156 -20.03 -29.99 0.85
N GLU A 157 -21.00 -30.91 0.73
CA GLU A 157 -20.95 -32.21 1.40
C GLU A 157 -19.87 -33.12 0.79
N ALA A 158 -19.63 -33.01 -0.53
CA ALA A 158 -18.53 -33.70 -1.18
C ALA A 158 -17.18 -33.16 -0.73
N ASP A 159 -17.02 -31.85 -0.66
CA ASP A 159 -15.81 -31.19 -0.13
C ASP A 159 -15.61 -31.53 1.35
N LYS A 160 -16.69 -31.53 2.14
CA LYS A 160 -16.64 -31.95 3.55
C LYS A 160 -16.24 -33.41 3.69
N ARG A 161 -16.76 -34.31 2.86
CA ARG A 161 -16.35 -35.73 2.84
C ARG A 161 -14.90 -35.86 2.37
N ALA A 162 -14.47 -35.13 1.35
CA ALA A 162 -13.07 -35.11 0.91
C ALA A 162 -12.12 -34.59 1.99
N LEU A 163 -12.55 -33.60 2.79
CA LEU A 163 -11.78 -33.12 3.95
C LEU A 163 -11.82 -34.11 5.12
N ALA A 164 -12.96 -34.77 5.36
CA ALA A 164 -13.14 -35.70 6.48
C ALA A 164 -12.49 -37.07 6.23
N ASP A 165 -12.56 -37.55 4.99
CA ASP A 165 -12.01 -38.84 4.53
C ASP A 165 -10.62 -38.68 3.88
N GLY A 166 -10.07 -37.46 3.91
CA GLY A 166 -8.89 -37.04 3.15
C GLY A 166 -7.83 -38.14 3.08
N SER A 167 -7.65 -38.70 1.88
CA SER A 167 -6.57 -39.64 1.68
C SER A 167 -5.26 -38.91 1.99
N GLY A 168 -4.25 -39.61 2.51
CA GLY A 168 -2.97 -38.99 2.84
C GLY A 168 -2.35 -38.20 1.67
N ALA A 169 -2.71 -38.53 0.42
CA ALA A 169 -2.25 -37.84 -0.77
C ALA A 169 -2.91 -36.47 -0.98
N GLU A 170 -4.22 -36.33 -0.81
CA GLU A 170 -4.93 -35.05 -0.97
C GLU A 170 -4.57 -34.09 0.17
N ALA A 171 -4.46 -34.61 1.40
CA ALA A 171 -3.99 -33.85 2.55
C ALA A 171 -2.55 -33.34 2.34
N ALA A 172 -1.65 -34.19 1.81
CA ALA A 172 -0.28 -33.80 1.48
C ALA A 172 -0.22 -32.71 0.40
N ALA A 173 -0.97 -32.86 -0.70
CA ALA A 173 -1.02 -31.86 -1.76
C ALA A 173 -1.53 -30.50 -1.27
N ALA A 174 -2.56 -30.50 -0.41
CA ALA A 174 -3.07 -29.28 0.20
C ALA A 174 -2.06 -28.65 1.17
N ALA A 175 -1.27 -29.45 1.89
CA ALA A 175 -0.20 -28.95 2.74
C ALA A 175 0.95 -28.32 1.92
N GLU A 176 1.34 -28.95 0.81
CA GLU A 176 2.36 -28.43 -0.11
C GLU A 176 1.93 -27.12 -0.76
N SER A 177 0.67 -27.01 -1.18
CA SER A 177 0.11 -25.78 -1.73
C SER A 177 0.15 -24.64 -0.70
N ARG A 178 -0.29 -24.89 0.54
CA ARG A 178 -0.20 -23.90 1.63
C ARG A 178 1.23 -23.51 1.94
N LEU A 179 2.15 -24.48 2.00
CA LEU A 179 3.57 -24.20 2.21
C LEU A 179 4.11 -23.28 1.12
N THR A 180 3.79 -23.56 -0.14
CA THR A 180 4.21 -22.73 -1.28
C THR A 180 3.65 -21.31 -1.16
N SER A 181 2.35 -21.15 -0.87
CA SER A 181 1.75 -19.83 -0.65
C SER A 181 2.42 -19.07 0.49
N HIS A 182 2.72 -19.72 1.61
CA HIS A 182 3.42 -19.09 2.73
C HIS A 182 4.87 -18.71 2.39
N GLN A 183 5.58 -19.54 1.64
CA GLN A 183 6.94 -19.24 1.17
C GLN A 183 6.95 -18.04 0.21
N ILE A 184 5.96 -17.93 -0.67
CA ILE A 184 5.78 -16.77 -1.56
C ILE A 184 5.57 -15.49 -0.74
N LEU A 185 4.64 -15.53 0.23
CA LEU A 185 4.34 -14.39 1.11
C LEU A 185 5.53 -14.00 1.99
N ALA A 186 6.28 -14.98 2.49
CA ALA A 186 7.51 -14.77 3.25
C ALA A 186 8.70 -14.32 2.37
N GLY A 187 8.55 -14.35 1.04
CA GLY A 187 9.60 -14.02 0.10
C GLY A 187 10.77 -15.00 0.07
N SER A 188 10.61 -16.23 0.57
CA SER A 188 11.69 -17.22 0.70
C SER A 188 11.91 -18.07 -0.56
N VAL A 189 11.07 -17.92 -1.58
CA VAL A 189 11.16 -18.60 -2.87
C VAL A 189 11.07 -17.60 -4.03
N PRO A 190 11.71 -17.90 -5.18
CA PRO A 190 11.55 -17.07 -6.37
C PRO A 190 10.13 -17.17 -6.88
N VAL A 191 9.69 -16.13 -7.59
CA VAL A 191 8.34 -16.06 -8.17
C VAL A 191 8.41 -15.52 -9.58
N GLU A 192 7.44 -15.89 -10.39
CA GLU A 192 7.31 -15.45 -11.77
C GLU A 192 5.86 -15.11 -12.11
N GLY A 193 5.68 -14.20 -13.07
CA GLY A 193 4.38 -13.80 -13.55
C GLY A 193 4.44 -12.49 -14.34
N GLN A 194 3.27 -12.03 -14.80
CA GLN A 194 3.15 -10.73 -15.44
C GLN A 194 3.43 -9.59 -14.46
N GLY A 195 3.82 -8.42 -14.99
CA GLY A 195 4.07 -7.24 -14.18
C GLY A 195 4.85 -6.15 -14.90
N ILE A 196 5.61 -5.36 -14.13
CA ILE A 196 6.45 -4.29 -14.66
C ILE A 196 7.90 -4.40 -14.20
N THR A 197 8.82 -4.03 -15.09
CA THR A 197 10.19 -3.69 -14.74
C THR A 197 10.37 -2.18 -14.84
N MET A 198 10.84 -1.56 -13.77
CA MET A 198 11.12 -0.15 -13.70
C MET A 198 12.61 0.09 -13.50
N THR A 199 13.23 0.83 -14.40
CA THR A 199 14.64 1.26 -14.26
C THR A 199 14.65 2.70 -13.78
N VAL A 200 15.34 2.94 -12.67
CA VAL A 200 15.36 4.23 -11.98
C VAL A 200 16.80 4.72 -11.91
N SER A 201 17.00 5.99 -12.26
CA SER A 201 18.29 6.68 -12.19
C SER A 201 18.09 8.11 -11.70
N ALA A 202 18.93 8.59 -10.79
CA ALA A 202 18.95 9.99 -10.37
C ALA A 202 20.42 10.45 -10.20
N PRO A 203 20.67 11.73 -9.89
CA PRO A 203 21.94 12.12 -9.30
C PRO A 203 22.11 11.50 -7.90
N GLU A 204 23.34 11.12 -7.56
CA GLU A 204 23.66 10.53 -6.26
C GLU A 204 23.18 11.43 -5.11
N GLY A 205 22.54 10.84 -4.10
CA GLY A 205 21.95 11.62 -2.99
C GLY A 205 20.54 12.14 -3.22
N GLY A 206 19.94 11.89 -4.39
CA GLY A 206 18.62 12.42 -4.72
C GLY A 206 17.45 11.72 -4.01
N PHE A 207 17.58 10.44 -3.64
CA PHE A 207 16.47 9.68 -3.06
C PHE A 207 16.25 9.98 -1.58
N THR A 208 14.98 9.99 -1.18
CA THR A 208 14.53 10.06 0.22
C THR A 208 13.83 8.76 0.58
N ALA A 209 13.83 8.41 1.87
CA ALA A 209 13.11 7.24 2.34
C ALA A 209 11.61 7.30 2.02
N THR A 210 11.01 8.50 2.12
CA THR A 210 9.59 8.72 1.80
C THR A 210 9.27 8.41 0.34
N MET A 211 10.09 8.88 -0.63
CA MET A 211 9.88 8.55 -2.04
C MET A 211 9.81 7.04 -2.29
N MET A 212 10.70 6.27 -1.64
CA MET A 212 10.69 4.82 -1.83
C MET A 212 9.60 4.09 -1.05
N ILE A 213 9.19 4.62 0.09
CA ILE A 213 8.01 4.13 0.80
C ILE A 213 6.78 4.35 -0.08
N ASP A 214 6.59 5.55 -0.62
CA ASP A 214 5.47 5.88 -1.50
C ASP A 214 5.43 4.94 -2.71
N LEU A 215 6.58 4.68 -3.35
CA LEU A 215 6.69 3.65 -4.39
C LEU A 215 6.13 2.30 -3.94
N MET A 216 6.62 1.77 -2.81
CA MET A 216 6.20 0.45 -2.33
C MET A 216 4.70 0.42 -2.06
N GLN A 217 4.15 1.50 -1.51
CA GLN A 217 2.74 1.60 -1.19
C GLN A 217 1.88 1.77 -2.44
N GLU A 218 2.31 2.56 -3.43
CA GLU A 218 1.65 2.68 -4.72
C GLU A 218 1.59 1.33 -5.45
N LEU A 219 2.70 0.59 -5.51
CA LEU A 219 2.73 -0.74 -6.11
C LEU A 219 1.80 -1.73 -5.37
N ARG A 220 1.80 -1.73 -4.04
CA ARG A 220 0.89 -2.57 -3.23
C ARG A 220 -0.58 -2.21 -3.45
N ASN A 221 -0.90 -0.92 -3.49
CA ASN A 221 -2.25 -0.43 -3.75
C ASN A 221 -2.74 -0.82 -5.16
N ALA A 222 -1.82 -0.88 -6.12
CA ALA A 222 -2.08 -1.31 -7.48
C ALA A 222 -2.16 -2.84 -7.65
N GLY A 223 -2.02 -3.61 -6.56
CA GLY A 223 -2.14 -5.06 -6.59
C GLY A 223 -0.85 -5.81 -6.91
N ALA A 224 0.33 -5.23 -6.63
CA ALA A 224 1.57 -5.97 -6.70
C ALA A 224 1.58 -7.12 -5.67
N GLU A 225 1.79 -8.34 -6.15
CA GLU A 225 1.86 -9.56 -5.34
C GLU A 225 3.28 -9.84 -4.83
N ALA A 226 4.29 -9.43 -5.60
CA ALA A 226 5.70 -9.51 -5.21
C ALA A 226 6.48 -8.33 -5.78
N ILE A 227 7.43 -7.80 -5.00
CA ILE A 227 8.26 -6.65 -5.38
C ILE A 227 9.73 -6.96 -5.06
N GLN A 228 10.62 -6.57 -5.97
CA GLN A 228 12.06 -6.56 -5.79
C GLN A 228 12.61 -5.16 -6.06
N ILE A 229 13.43 -4.63 -5.16
CA ILE A 229 14.12 -3.35 -5.32
C ILE A 229 15.63 -3.62 -5.32
N GLY A 230 16.28 -3.42 -6.47
CA GLY A 230 17.67 -3.82 -6.67
C GLY A 230 17.85 -5.31 -6.36
N PRO A 231 18.74 -5.67 -5.40
CA PRO A 231 18.94 -7.06 -4.98
C PRO A 231 17.94 -7.53 -3.90
N VAL A 232 17.05 -6.67 -3.39
CA VAL A 232 16.27 -6.95 -2.18
C VAL A 232 14.84 -7.36 -2.53
N ARG A 233 14.41 -8.52 -2.01
CA ARG A 233 13.01 -8.95 -1.98
C ARG A 233 12.24 -8.14 -0.94
N VAL A 234 11.21 -7.43 -1.37
CA VAL A 234 10.33 -6.69 -0.47
C VAL A 234 9.37 -7.68 0.20
N VAL A 235 9.31 -7.61 1.53
CA VAL A 235 8.43 -8.37 2.41
C VAL A 235 7.81 -7.43 3.46
N ALA A 236 7.05 -7.97 4.41
CA ALA A 236 6.30 -7.18 5.39
C ALA A 236 7.17 -6.30 6.29
N ASP A 237 8.37 -6.74 6.67
CA ASP A 237 9.29 -6.01 7.55
C ASP A 237 10.37 -5.21 6.80
N THR A 238 10.25 -5.10 5.47
CA THR A 238 11.18 -4.31 4.66
C THR A 238 11.12 -2.84 5.06
N TRP A 239 12.29 -2.24 5.24
CA TRP A 239 12.45 -0.84 5.60
C TRP A 239 13.38 -0.13 4.63
N ILE A 240 13.20 1.19 4.50
CA ILE A 240 14.04 2.05 3.67
C ILE A 240 14.84 2.98 4.56
N GLY A 241 16.12 3.15 4.26
CA GLY A 241 16.97 4.15 4.88
C GLY A 241 17.83 4.89 3.85
N ILE A 242 18.46 5.97 4.30
CA ILE A 242 19.50 6.67 3.54
C ILE A 242 20.77 6.61 4.40
N ASP A 243 21.84 6.05 3.84
CA ASP A 243 23.14 5.93 4.50
C ASP A 243 24.19 6.67 3.68
N ASN A 244 24.76 7.74 4.24
CA ASN A 244 25.72 8.63 3.56
C ASN A 244 25.23 9.11 2.18
N GLY A 245 23.94 9.45 2.07
CA GLY A 245 23.32 9.87 0.82
C GLY A 245 22.95 8.73 -0.14
N ARG A 246 23.26 7.47 0.19
CA ARG A 246 22.93 6.31 -0.65
C ARG A 246 21.67 5.62 -0.14
N LEU A 247 20.85 5.15 -1.08
CA LEU A 247 19.64 4.39 -0.77
C LEU A 247 20.00 3.05 -0.12
N SER A 248 19.39 2.74 1.01
CA SER A 248 19.47 1.46 1.70
C SER A 248 18.10 0.82 1.78
N VAL A 249 17.99 -0.45 1.37
CA VAL A 249 16.77 -1.26 1.48
C VAL A 249 17.07 -2.44 2.39
N SER A 250 16.42 -2.49 3.55
CA SER A 250 16.66 -3.50 4.59
C SER A 250 18.13 -3.64 5.00
N GLY A 251 18.91 -2.56 4.92
CA GLY A 251 20.34 -2.53 5.26
C GLY A 251 21.28 -2.85 4.10
N GLN A 252 20.76 -3.19 2.92
CA GLN A 252 21.57 -3.35 1.71
C GLN A 252 21.58 -2.05 0.92
N ILE A 253 22.77 -1.56 0.59
CA ILE A 253 22.90 -0.39 -0.27
C ILE A 253 22.50 -0.74 -1.70
N VAL A 254 21.68 0.12 -2.31
CA VAL A 254 21.18 -0.02 -3.67
C VAL A 254 21.84 1.06 -4.54
N ASP A 255 22.70 0.62 -5.46
CA ASP A 255 23.41 1.51 -6.37
C ASP A 255 22.57 1.96 -7.55
N GLU A 256 22.74 3.21 -7.95
CA GLU A 256 22.12 3.79 -9.13
C GLU A 256 22.91 3.45 -10.42
N PRO A 257 22.23 3.21 -11.56
CA PRO A 257 20.79 3.00 -11.67
C PRO A 257 20.38 1.63 -11.13
N PHE A 258 19.21 1.55 -10.49
CA PHE A 258 18.65 0.30 -9.99
C PHE A 258 17.36 -0.08 -10.71
N ARG A 259 17.04 -1.37 -10.64
CA ARG A 259 15.79 -1.91 -11.16
C ARG A 259 14.84 -2.23 -10.02
N ILE A 260 13.56 -2.00 -10.28
CA ILE A 260 12.45 -2.49 -9.50
C ILE A 260 11.67 -3.45 -10.38
N ILE A 261 11.36 -4.63 -9.87
CA ILE A 261 10.51 -5.61 -10.56
C ILE A 261 9.29 -5.80 -9.67
N ALA A 262 8.10 -5.64 -10.22
CA ALA A 262 6.85 -5.87 -9.51
C ALA A 262 5.98 -6.82 -10.33
N ILE A 263 5.53 -7.92 -9.71
CA ILE A 263 4.61 -8.90 -10.29
C ILE A 263 3.19 -8.56 -9.87
N GLY A 264 2.27 -8.58 -10.83
CA GLY A 264 0.86 -8.20 -10.69
C GLY A 264 0.29 -7.85 -12.06
N ASP A 265 -0.94 -7.31 -12.13
CA ASP A 265 -1.49 -6.87 -13.41
C ASP A 265 -0.64 -5.76 -14.05
N SER A 266 0.02 -6.08 -15.18
CA SER A 266 1.05 -5.20 -15.76
C SER A 266 0.49 -3.83 -16.11
N HIS A 267 -0.73 -3.80 -16.67
CA HIS A 267 -1.40 -2.59 -17.07
C HIS A 267 -1.82 -1.74 -15.87
N THR A 268 -2.39 -2.37 -14.84
CA THR A 268 -2.77 -1.68 -13.59
C THR A 268 -1.54 -1.12 -12.87
N LEU A 269 -0.46 -1.90 -12.77
CA LEU A 269 0.80 -1.46 -12.17
C LEU A 269 1.42 -0.29 -12.94
N ALA A 270 1.50 -0.38 -14.28
CA ALA A 270 2.00 0.71 -15.11
C ALA A 270 1.14 1.98 -14.99
N GLY A 271 -0.19 1.82 -14.99
CA GLY A 271 -1.15 2.89 -14.79
C GLY A 271 -0.98 3.59 -13.45
N ALA A 272 -0.74 2.84 -12.37
CA ALA A 272 -0.51 3.39 -11.04
C ALA A 272 0.77 4.23 -10.97
N MET A 273 1.87 3.77 -11.58
CA MET A 273 3.13 4.52 -11.64
C MET A 273 3.06 5.78 -12.51
N ALA A 274 2.05 5.89 -13.38
CA ALA A 274 1.80 7.05 -14.21
C ALA A 274 0.88 8.10 -13.54
N ILE A 275 0.40 7.84 -12.31
CA ILE A 275 -0.46 8.78 -11.58
C ILE A 275 0.32 10.07 -11.26
N PRO A 276 -0.20 11.26 -11.62
CA PRO A 276 0.44 12.53 -11.32
C PRO A 276 0.62 12.76 -9.82
N GLY A 277 1.76 13.34 -9.45
CA GLY A 277 2.16 13.59 -8.06
C GLY A 277 2.69 12.35 -7.32
N GLY A 278 2.80 11.20 -7.99
CA GLY A 278 3.33 9.97 -7.39
C GLY A 278 4.85 9.82 -7.47
N PHE A 279 5.33 8.58 -7.36
CA PHE A 279 6.77 8.27 -7.37
C PHE A 279 7.51 8.79 -8.61
N ALA A 280 6.99 8.54 -9.81
CA ALA A 280 7.68 8.92 -11.05
C ALA A 280 7.84 10.45 -11.19
N ASP A 281 6.86 11.22 -10.71
CA ASP A 281 6.93 12.69 -10.67
C ASP A 281 7.97 13.17 -9.65
N SER A 282 8.00 12.53 -8.48
CA SER A 282 8.97 12.82 -7.42
C SER A 282 10.42 12.59 -7.89
N VAL A 283 10.66 11.48 -8.60
CA VAL A 283 11.98 11.19 -9.20
C VAL A 283 12.35 12.22 -10.27
N ARG A 284 11.40 12.64 -11.12
CA ARG A 284 11.65 13.72 -12.09
C ARG A 284 11.96 15.06 -11.40
N GLY A 285 11.36 15.33 -10.25
CA GLY A 285 11.60 16.53 -9.44
C GLY A 285 13.05 16.66 -8.93
N ILE A 286 13.74 15.53 -8.72
CA ILE A 286 15.16 15.49 -8.35
C ILE A 286 16.10 15.32 -9.55
N ALA A 287 15.65 15.70 -10.75
CA ALA A 287 16.37 15.51 -12.02
C ALA A 287 16.70 14.04 -12.36
N GLY A 288 15.93 13.10 -11.81
CA GLY A 288 16.01 11.68 -12.14
C GLY A 288 15.12 11.29 -13.33
N ASN A 289 15.24 10.02 -13.70
CA ASN A 289 14.49 9.38 -14.78
C ASN A 289 13.96 8.02 -14.32
N VAL A 290 12.76 7.70 -14.79
CA VAL A 290 12.07 6.45 -14.53
C VAL A 290 11.60 5.88 -15.87
N GLN A 291 12.06 4.68 -16.20
CA GLN A 291 11.60 3.94 -17.37
C GLN A 291 10.82 2.71 -16.93
N ILE A 292 9.57 2.60 -17.38
CA ILE A 292 8.67 1.48 -17.04
C ILE A 292 8.47 0.63 -18.29
N VAL A 293 8.59 -0.68 -18.14
CA VAL A 293 8.35 -1.66 -19.19
C VAL A 293 7.43 -2.75 -18.64
N GLU A 294 6.27 -2.92 -19.25
CA GLU A 294 5.37 -4.04 -18.96
C GLU A 294 5.94 -5.35 -19.53
N GLY A 295 5.67 -6.47 -18.86
CA GLY A 295 6.06 -7.80 -19.31
C GLY A 295 5.08 -8.87 -18.85
N GLU A 296 4.86 -9.86 -19.71
CA GLU A 296 3.96 -11.00 -19.43
C GLU A 296 4.61 -12.07 -18.53
N GLN A 297 5.94 -12.18 -18.57
CA GLN A 297 6.71 -13.11 -17.76
C GLN A 297 7.96 -12.42 -17.22
N LEU A 298 7.88 -11.98 -15.96
CA LEU A 298 8.97 -11.43 -15.18
C LEU A 298 9.31 -12.40 -14.06
N ILE A 299 10.57 -12.41 -13.64
CA ILE A 299 11.07 -13.25 -12.55
C ILE A 299 11.61 -12.35 -11.46
N ILE A 300 11.20 -12.62 -10.23
CA ILE A 300 11.82 -12.11 -9.00
C ILE A 300 12.63 -13.25 -8.41
N ASP A 301 13.95 -13.15 -8.52
CA ASP A 301 14.91 -14.13 -8.02
C ASP A 301 15.49 -13.76 -6.65
N ALA A 302 15.30 -12.52 -6.20
CA ALA A 302 15.65 -12.09 -4.86
C ALA A 302 14.83 -12.83 -3.80
N LEU A 303 15.51 -13.30 -2.75
CA LEU A 303 14.93 -14.03 -1.64
C LEU A 303 15.14 -13.27 -0.32
N HIS A 304 14.10 -13.23 0.51
CA HIS A 304 14.20 -12.82 1.89
C HIS A 304 14.73 -13.99 2.73
N GLN A 305 15.76 -13.72 3.52
CA GLN A 305 16.28 -14.69 4.48
C GLN A 305 15.64 -14.43 5.85
N PRO A 306 14.74 -15.32 6.32
CA PRO A 306 14.12 -15.15 7.61
C PRO A 306 15.16 -15.28 8.72
N ARG A 307 15.04 -14.43 9.74
CA ARG A 307 15.86 -14.54 10.95
C ARG A 307 15.33 -15.67 11.81
N GLU A 308 16.23 -16.47 12.37
CA GLU A 308 15.84 -17.51 13.32
C GLU A 308 15.21 -16.89 14.57
N SER A 309 14.01 -17.36 14.92
CA SER A 309 13.32 -16.90 16.13
C SER A 309 13.99 -17.48 17.38
N GLN A 310 14.39 -16.60 18.30
CA GLN A 310 14.97 -17.03 19.58
C GLN A 310 13.91 -17.59 20.54
N TYR A 311 12.68 -17.06 20.48
CA TYR A 311 11.62 -17.36 21.43
C TYR A 311 10.38 -18.00 20.79
N ALA A 312 9.94 -17.47 19.65
CA ALA A 312 8.78 -17.98 18.94
C ALA A 312 9.08 -19.35 18.31
N ARG A 313 8.13 -20.28 18.41
CA ARG A 313 8.21 -21.59 17.77
C ARG A 313 6.89 -21.90 17.06
N PRO A 314 6.93 -22.54 15.88
CA PRO A 314 5.72 -23.07 15.26
C PRO A 314 5.02 -24.03 16.20
N VAL A 315 3.69 -23.98 16.23
CA VAL A 315 2.88 -24.98 16.93
C VAL A 315 3.05 -26.31 16.17
N PRO A 316 3.32 -27.44 16.84
CA PRO A 316 3.37 -28.75 16.19
C PRO A 316 2.05 -29.04 15.47
N SER A 317 2.11 -29.72 14.33
CA SER A 317 0.90 -30.30 13.71
C SER A 317 0.32 -31.38 14.63
N GLU A 318 -0.97 -31.26 14.98
CA GLU A 318 -1.72 -32.30 15.72
C GLU A 318 -1.87 -33.61 14.91
#